data_AF-A0A6N9H5L6-F1
#
_entry.id   AF-A0A6N9H5L6-F1
#
_cell.length_a   1.000
_cell.length_b   1.000
_cell.length_c   1.000
_cell.angle_alpha   90.00
_cell.angle_beta   90.00
_cell.angle_gamma   90.00
#
_symmetry.space_group_name_H-M   'P 1'
#
loop_
_entity.id
_entity.type
_entity.pdbx_description
1 polymer ?
#
loop_
_entity_poly.entity_id
_entity_poly.type
_entity_poly.pdbx_seq_one_letter_code
_entity_poly.pdbx_strand_id
1 'polypeptide(L)'
;MDLCNTGRGGTDETVFTSPERLDEMGEVIFSAFAHPDELARMGHAQQVDEVARQMTGINMQHPFFEGNGRTTRAYIEQVADRAGIRIDWASFAGRHNEVMAAAAHLDQEPLRQALNTAITPAPPATVRKERVAGAVEPSVDEHRDATARLTRTHPDSILGRSTGQEGAGENPQTERGQAAGPAVERGREP
;
A
#
# COMPACT_ATOMS: atom_id res chain seq x y z
N MET A 1 1.51 25.71 -14.32
CA MET A 1 2.11 24.53 -13.65
C MET A 1 1.62 24.60 -12.22
N ASP A 2 0.36 24.19 -12.00
CA ASP A 2 -0.27 24.24 -10.68
C ASP A 2 -0.87 22.86 -10.44
N LEU A 3 -0.24 22.10 -9.54
CA LEU A 3 -0.62 20.73 -9.21
C LEU A 3 -0.65 20.61 -7.67
N CYS A 4 -1.69 21.14 -7.04
CA CYS A 4 -1.89 20.96 -5.61
C CYS A 4 -3.36 20.71 -5.30
N ASN A 5 -3.69 19.52 -4.82
CA ASN A 5 -4.91 19.27 -4.05
C ASN A 5 -4.50 18.86 -2.63
N THR A 6 -4.77 19.73 -1.66
CA THR A 6 -4.42 19.57 -0.25
C THR A 6 -5.53 18.84 0.51
N GLY A 7 -5.46 17.51 0.51
CA GLY A 7 -6.27 16.63 1.34
C GLY A 7 -5.71 16.45 2.76
N ARG A 8 -5.92 17.46 3.61
CA ARG A 8 -5.90 17.50 5.10
C ARG A 8 -5.38 16.26 5.89
N GLY A 9 -4.28 16.43 6.62
CA GLY A 9 -4.10 15.86 7.97
C GLY A 9 -2.70 15.35 8.35
N GLY A 10 -1.85 16.21 8.95
CA GLY A 10 -0.58 15.82 9.59
C GLY A 10 0.61 16.60 9.02
N THR A 11 1.55 17.00 9.87
CA THR A 11 2.68 17.90 9.54
C THR A 11 3.81 17.21 8.74
N ASP A 12 3.47 16.45 7.71
CA ASP A 12 4.43 15.92 6.72
C ASP A 12 3.87 16.19 5.32
N GLU A 13 4.46 17.16 4.65
CA GLU A 13 3.97 17.84 3.45
C GLU A 13 4.21 17.01 2.17
N THR A 14 4.00 15.69 2.22
CA THR A 14 4.08 14.84 1.03
C THR A 14 2.81 15.00 0.19
N VAL A 15 2.96 15.55 -1.01
CA VAL A 15 1.85 15.71 -1.97
C VAL A 15 1.82 14.49 -2.89
N PHE A 16 0.73 13.74 -2.85
CA PHE A 16 0.50 12.59 -3.72
C PHE A 16 -0.04 12.99 -5.10
N THR A 17 0.00 12.03 -6.03
CA THR A 17 -0.51 12.21 -7.39
C THR A 17 -2.02 12.50 -7.38
N SER A 18 -2.43 13.52 -8.14
CA SER A 18 -3.86 13.86 -8.29
C SER A 18 -4.60 12.72 -9.02
N PRO A 19 -5.85 12.39 -8.65
CA PRO A 19 -6.61 11.29 -9.28
C PRO A 19 -6.66 11.35 -10.81
N GLU A 20 -6.75 12.56 -11.38
CA GLU A 20 -6.84 12.79 -12.83
C GLU A 20 -5.54 12.42 -13.57
N ARG A 21 -4.43 12.29 -12.85
CA ARG A 21 -3.10 11.99 -13.39
C ARG A 21 -2.59 10.60 -13.04
N LEU A 22 -3.39 9.78 -12.37
CA LEU A 22 -2.97 8.44 -11.94
C LEU A 22 -2.57 7.57 -13.13
N ASP A 23 -3.36 7.58 -14.21
CA ASP A 23 -3.08 6.77 -15.41
C ASP A 23 -1.79 7.26 -16.11
N GLU A 24 -1.67 8.58 -16.33
CA GLU A 24 -0.49 9.21 -16.95
C GLU A 24 0.79 8.90 -16.15
N MET A 25 0.76 9.14 -14.84
CA MET A 25 1.91 8.92 -13.96
C MET A 25 2.21 7.43 -13.77
N GLY A 26 1.15 6.61 -13.78
CA GLY A 26 1.19 5.15 -13.87
C GLY A 26 2.07 4.68 -15.00
N GLU A 27 1.72 5.10 -16.22
CA GLU A 27 2.45 4.72 -17.42
C GLU A 27 3.93 5.13 -17.34
N VAL A 28 4.23 6.34 -16.87
CA VAL A 28 5.61 6.82 -16.70
C VAL A 28 6.39 5.94 -15.72
N ILE A 29 5.82 5.62 -14.54
CA ILE A 29 6.52 4.85 -13.51
C ILE A 29 6.73 3.40 -13.93
N PHE A 30 5.70 2.75 -14.50
CA PHE A 30 5.78 1.34 -14.84
C PHE A 30 6.54 1.08 -16.14
N SER A 31 6.48 1.97 -17.14
CA SER A 31 7.31 1.87 -18.35
C SER A 31 8.79 2.08 -18.09
N ALA A 32 9.13 2.87 -17.06
CA ALA A 32 10.51 3.10 -16.67
C ALA A 32 11.09 1.96 -15.83
N PHE A 33 10.29 1.01 -15.31
CA PHE A 33 10.85 -0.10 -14.53
C PHE A 33 11.65 -1.03 -15.44
N ALA A 34 12.91 -1.26 -15.11
CA ALA A 34 13.67 -2.39 -15.62
C ALA A 34 12.87 -3.70 -15.54
N HIS A 35 12.88 -4.47 -16.64
CA HIS A 35 12.30 -5.80 -16.65
C HIS A 35 13.03 -6.69 -15.62
N PRO A 36 12.37 -7.68 -14.98
CA PRO A 36 13.04 -8.58 -14.04
C PRO A 36 14.37 -9.17 -14.55
N ASP A 37 14.45 -9.51 -15.84
CA ASP A 37 15.68 -10.04 -16.46
C ASP A 37 16.80 -9.00 -16.59
N GLU A 38 16.44 -7.73 -16.68
CA GLU A 38 17.41 -6.62 -16.67
C GLU A 38 17.88 -6.37 -15.24
N LEU A 39 16.96 -6.30 -14.28
CA LEU A 39 17.26 -6.17 -12.86
C LEU A 39 18.16 -7.32 -12.36
N ALA A 40 17.95 -8.54 -12.84
CA ALA A 40 18.78 -9.71 -12.53
C ALA A 40 20.23 -9.59 -13.03
N ARG A 41 20.46 -8.82 -14.11
CA ARG A 41 21.79 -8.62 -14.72
C ARG A 41 22.53 -7.41 -14.15
N MET A 42 21.84 -6.55 -13.41
CA MET A 42 22.42 -5.38 -12.75
C MET A 42 23.32 -5.78 -11.57
N GLY A 43 24.33 -4.95 -11.30
CA GLY A 43 25.10 -5.07 -10.06
C GLY A 43 24.26 -4.63 -8.85
N HIS A 44 24.66 -5.05 -7.64
CA HIS A 44 23.91 -4.79 -6.39
C HIS A 44 23.52 -3.31 -6.19
N ALA A 45 24.47 -2.38 -6.40
CA ALA A 45 24.19 -0.94 -6.27
C ALA A 45 23.12 -0.46 -7.27
N GLN A 46 23.15 -0.96 -8.50
CA GLN A 46 22.16 -0.62 -9.53
C GLN A 46 20.78 -1.22 -9.20
N GLN A 47 20.75 -2.43 -8.62
CA GLN A 47 19.50 -3.04 -8.15
C GLN A 47 18.88 -2.22 -7.02
N VAL A 48 19.69 -1.79 -6.05
CA VAL A 48 19.26 -0.90 -4.96
C VAL A 48 18.68 0.39 -5.52
N ASP A 49 19.37 1.02 -6.47
CA ASP A 49 18.96 2.27 -7.07
C ASP A 49 17.62 2.14 -7.82
N GLU A 50 17.47 1.07 -8.59
CA GLU A 50 16.28 0.82 -9.38
C GLU A 50 15.08 0.50 -8.48
N VAL A 51 15.25 -0.35 -7.47
CA VAL A 51 14.19 -0.65 -6.50
C VAL A 51 13.78 0.59 -5.71
N ALA A 52 14.73 1.42 -5.27
CA ALA A 52 14.46 2.65 -4.53
C ALA A 52 13.62 3.64 -5.37
N ARG A 53 14.02 3.84 -6.64
CA ARG A 53 13.33 4.71 -7.59
C ARG A 53 11.89 4.25 -7.80
N GLN A 54 11.69 2.95 -8.01
CA GLN A 54 10.37 2.38 -8.27
C GLN A 54 9.46 2.38 -7.05
N MET A 55 10.00 2.03 -5.88
CA MET A 55 9.27 2.15 -4.62
C MET A 55 8.79 3.58 -4.39
N THR A 56 9.65 4.58 -4.63
CA THR A 56 9.29 6.00 -4.50
C THR A 56 8.17 6.36 -5.47
N GLY A 57 8.33 6.05 -6.77
CA GLY A 57 7.32 6.36 -7.78
C GLY A 57 5.94 5.79 -7.45
N ILE A 58 5.88 4.49 -7.14
CA ILE A 58 4.62 3.82 -6.81
C ILE A 58 4.01 4.39 -5.53
N ASN A 59 4.83 4.70 -4.51
CA ASN A 59 4.34 5.30 -3.27
C ASN A 59 3.73 6.70 -3.50
N MET A 60 4.29 7.48 -4.44
CA MET A 60 3.78 8.80 -4.80
C MET A 60 2.46 8.77 -5.58
N GLN A 61 2.12 7.65 -6.23
CA GLN A 61 0.80 7.50 -6.85
C GLN A 61 -0.30 7.41 -5.81
N HIS A 62 -0.06 6.67 -4.73
CA HIS A 62 -1.00 6.48 -3.63
C HIS A 62 -2.47 6.25 -4.08
N PRO A 63 -2.74 5.32 -5.02
CA PRO A 63 -4.01 5.23 -5.74
C PRO A 63 -5.18 4.65 -4.91
N PHE A 64 -4.90 4.05 -3.76
CA PHE A 64 -5.90 3.44 -2.89
C PHE A 64 -6.18 4.28 -1.64
N PHE A 65 -7.39 4.17 -1.09
CA PHE A 65 -7.73 4.79 0.21
C PHE A 65 -6.89 4.23 1.36
N GLU A 66 -6.66 2.92 1.36
CA GLU A 66 -5.81 2.24 2.35
C GLU A 66 -5.04 1.12 1.66
N GLY A 67 -3.86 0.80 2.19
CA GLY A 67 -3.10 -0.37 1.77
C GLY A 67 -2.02 -0.11 0.72
N ASN A 68 -1.77 1.15 0.32
CA ASN A 68 -0.72 1.50 -0.65
C ASN A 68 0.63 0.87 -0.30
N GLY A 69 1.12 1.03 0.93
CA GLY A 69 2.39 0.43 1.35
C GLY A 69 2.41 -1.11 1.37
N ARG A 70 1.26 -1.79 1.55
CA ARG A 70 1.17 -3.26 1.42
C ARG A 70 1.25 -3.67 -0.05
N THR A 71 0.52 -2.97 -0.92
CA THR A 71 0.50 -3.23 -2.36
C THR A 71 1.86 -2.97 -2.99
N THR A 72 2.51 -1.84 -2.69
CA THR A 72 3.86 -1.51 -3.19
C THR A 72 4.86 -2.59 -2.84
N ARG A 73 4.92 -3.02 -1.56
CA ARG A 73 5.84 -4.08 -1.13
C ARG A 73 5.55 -5.41 -1.82
N ALA A 74 4.28 -5.81 -1.92
CA ALA A 74 3.91 -7.04 -2.59
C ALA A 74 4.26 -7.05 -4.08
N TYR A 75 4.09 -5.91 -4.77
CA TYR A 75 4.49 -5.76 -6.16
C TYR A 75 6.01 -5.85 -6.35
N ILE A 76 6.76 -5.10 -5.54
CA ILE A 76 8.22 -5.10 -5.61
C ILE A 76 8.79 -6.47 -5.24
N GLU A 77 8.22 -7.17 -4.26
CA GLU A 77 8.61 -8.54 -3.90
C GLU A 77 8.44 -9.51 -5.09
N GLN A 78 7.36 -9.38 -5.87
CA GLN A 78 7.16 -10.24 -7.04
C GLN A 78 8.19 -9.97 -8.14
N VAL A 79 8.56 -8.71 -8.36
CA VAL A 79 9.60 -8.34 -9.33
C VAL A 79 10.97 -8.83 -8.85
N ALA A 80 11.28 -8.63 -7.56
CA ALA A 80 12.50 -9.11 -6.92
C ALA A 80 12.65 -10.64 -7.03
N ASP A 81 11.60 -11.39 -6.70
CA ASP A 81 11.58 -12.86 -6.81
C ASP A 81 11.87 -13.33 -8.24
N ARG A 82 11.31 -12.65 -9.26
CA ARG A 82 11.58 -12.96 -10.68
C ARG A 82 13.00 -12.58 -11.12
N ALA A 83 13.57 -11.54 -10.51
CA ALA A 83 14.95 -11.10 -10.76
C ALA A 83 15.99 -11.92 -9.97
N GLY A 84 15.56 -12.92 -9.18
CA GLY A 84 16.47 -13.74 -8.38
C GLY A 84 17.08 -13.00 -7.19
N ILE A 85 16.41 -11.97 -6.69
CA ILE A 85 16.79 -11.23 -5.47
C ILE A 85 15.68 -11.34 -4.42
N ARG A 86 16.04 -11.16 -3.15
CA ARG A 86 15.11 -11.16 -2.02
C ARG A 86 15.25 -9.85 -1.27
N ILE A 87 14.13 -9.33 -0.75
CA ILE A 87 14.12 -8.12 0.06
C ILE A 87 13.71 -8.47 1.48
N ASP A 88 14.60 -8.26 2.45
CA ASP A 88 14.25 -8.36 3.86
C ASP A 88 13.56 -7.07 4.35
N TRP A 89 12.24 -7.02 4.21
CA TRP A 89 11.44 -5.90 4.69
C TRP A 89 11.50 -5.68 6.21
N ALA A 90 11.84 -6.71 6.99
CA ALA A 90 11.91 -6.60 8.44
C ALA A 90 13.10 -5.74 8.88
N SER A 91 14.18 -5.73 8.10
CA SER A 91 15.42 -5.01 8.40
C SER A 91 15.24 -3.49 8.58
N PHE A 92 14.23 -2.89 7.92
CA PHE A 92 13.94 -1.46 8.03
C PHE A 92 12.47 -1.13 8.29
N ALA A 93 11.66 -2.10 8.74
CA ALA A 93 10.22 -1.91 8.98
C ALA A 93 9.92 -0.75 9.94
N GLY A 94 10.71 -0.58 11.00
CA GLY A 94 10.54 0.51 11.99
C GLY A 94 10.86 1.90 11.46
N ARG A 95 11.60 2.00 10.34
CA ARG A 95 11.97 3.28 9.70
C ARG A 95 11.33 3.46 8.33
N HIS A 96 10.42 2.57 7.94
CA HIS A 96 9.85 2.57 6.59
C HIS A 96 9.22 3.91 6.21
N ASN A 97 8.39 4.48 7.09
CA ASN A 97 7.73 5.76 6.83
C ASN A 97 8.74 6.92 6.70
N GLU A 98 9.76 6.94 7.57
CA GLU A 98 10.84 7.95 7.55
C GLU A 98 11.59 7.93 6.21
N VAL A 99 12.05 6.76 5.78
CA VAL A 99 12.85 6.64 4.55
C VAL A 99 12.01 6.90 3.29
N MET A 100 10.72 6.53 3.30
CA MET A 100 9.81 6.80 2.17
C MET A 100 9.40 8.28 2.11
N ALA A 101 9.24 8.94 3.25
CA ALA A 101 9.00 10.38 3.29
C ALA A 101 10.21 11.15 2.77
N ALA A 102 11.43 10.81 3.21
CA ALA A 102 12.66 11.39 2.67
C ALA A 102 12.75 11.22 1.14
N ALA A 103 12.46 10.01 0.65
CA ALA A 103 12.47 9.70 -0.77
C ALA A 103 11.44 10.52 -1.58
N ALA A 104 10.26 10.78 -1.02
CA ALA A 104 9.23 11.65 -1.59
C ALA A 104 9.69 13.12 -1.71
N HIS A 105 10.56 13.56 -0.80
CA HIS A 105 11.19 14.87 -0.80
C HIS A 105 12.53 14.91 -1.56
N LEU A 106 12.71 13.99 -2.52
CA LEU A 106 13.89 13.88 -3.40
C LEU A 106 15.18 13.45 -2.69
N ASP A 107 15.12 13.08 -1.41
CA ASP A 107 16.25 12.47 -0.70
C ASP A 107 16.14 10.94 -0.73
N GLN A 108 16.77 10.35 -1.74
CA GLN A 108 16.77 8.90 -1.94
C GLN A 108 17.76 8.16 -1.05
N GLU A 109 18.70 8.87 -0.42
CA GLU A 109 19.84 8.24 0.26
C GLU A 109 19.41 7.35 1.44
N PRO A 110 18.48 7.76 2.33
CA PRO A 110 18.02 6.91 3.43
C PRO A 110 17.37 5.61 2.93
N LEU A 111 16.62 5.68 1.83
CA LEU A 111 15.96 4.51 1.24
C LEU A 111 16.98 3.59 0.56
N ARG A 112 17.95 4.14 -0.18
CA ARG A 112 19.05 3.36 -0.78
C ARG A 112 19.85 2.64 0.29
N GLN A 113 20.19 3.30 1.40
CA GLN A 113 20.93 2.68 2.51
C GLN A 113 20.15 1.53 3.15
N ALA A 114 18.85 1.72 3.41
CA ALA A 114 17.99 0.65 3.93
C ALA A 114 17.95 -0.55 2.97
N LEU A 115 17.68 -0.30 1.68
CA LEU A 115 17.60 -1.34 0.65
C LEU A 115 18.94 -2.03 0.39
N ASN A 116 20.06 -1.32 0.49
CA ASN A 116 21.40 -1.90 0.33
C ASN A 116 21.67 -3.02 1.33
N THR A 117 21.09 -2.93 2.54
CA THR A 117 21.18 -4.00 3.55
C THR A 117 20.10 -5.05 3.42
N ALA A 118 18.93 -4.69 2.87
CA ALA A 118 17.77 -5.57 2.78
C ALA A 118 17.81 -6.48 1.54
N ILE A 119 18.40 -6.00 0.44
CA ILE A 119 18.50 -6.74 -0.82
C ILE A 119 19.61 -7.79 -0.70
N THR A 120 19.25 -9.04 -0.97
CA THR A 120 20.20 -10.16 -0.99
C THR A 120 19.91 -11.04 -2.20
N PRO A 121 20.91 -11.79 -2.72
CA PRO A 121 20.65 -12.79 -3.73
C PRO A 121 19.65 -13.82 -3.21
N ALA A 122 18.61 -14.13 -4.00
CA ALA A 122 17.72 -15.21 -3.66
C ALA A 122 18.49 -16.54 -3.78
N PRO A 123 18.28 -17.50 -2.87
CA PRO A 123 18.75 -18.85 -3.10
C PRO A 123 18.17 -19.37 -4.42
N PRO A 124 18.90 -20.21 -5.18
CA PRO A 124 18.41 -20.74 -6.44
C PRO A 124 17.01 -21.32 -6.24
N ALA A 125 16.06 -20.80 -7.02
CA ALA A 125 14.65 -21.08 -6.82
C ALA A 125 14.43 -22.59 -6.71
N THR A 126 13.96 -23.06 -5.56
CA THR A 126 13.21 -24.31 -5.56
C THR A 126 12.00 -24.01 -6.42
N VAL A 127 11.92 -24.67 -7.58
CA VAL A 127 10.86 -24.49 -8.57
C VAL A 127 9.53 -24.38 -7.84
N ARG A 128 9.00 -23.15 -7.70
CA ARG A 128 7.60 -22.98 -7.37
C ARG A 128 6.90 -23.53 -8.60
N LYS A 129 6.28 -24.71 -8.49
CA LYS A 129 5.46 -25.31 -9.55
C LYS A 129 4.65 -24.17 -10.17
N GLU A 130 4.95 -23.85 -11.43
CA GLU A 130 4.25 -22.82 -12.17
C GLU A 130 2.76 -23.10 -12.06
N ARG A 131 2.03 -22.22 -11.35
CA ARG A 131 0.59 -22.26 -11.46
C ARG A 131 0.24 -21.53 -12.74
N VAL A 132 0.00 -22.35 -13.76
CA VAL A 132 -0.60 -22.08 -15.08
C VAL A 132 0.32 -21.42 -16.10
N ALA A 133 1.11 -22.27 -16.77
CA ALA A 133 1.35 -22.11 -18.19
C ALA A 133 -0.02 -22.14 -18.92
N GLY A 134 -0.50 -20.96 -19.33
CA GLY A 134 -1.80 -20.83 -20.01
C GLY A 134 -2.46 -19.46 -19.93
N ALA A 135 -1.96 -18.52 -19.13
CA ALA A 135 -2.40 -17.13 -19.22
C ALA A 135 -1.63 -16.45 -20.35
N VAL A 136 -2.29 -16.26 -21.49
CA VAL A 136 -1.90 -15.22 -22.46
C VAL A 136 -1.82 -13.91 -21.67
N GLU A 137 -0.68 -13.20 -21.76
CA GLU A 137 -0.55 -11.84 -21.19
C GLU A 137 -1.73 -11.01 -21.69
N PRO A 138 -2.71 -10.68 -20.83
CA PRO A 138 -3.87 -9.96 -21.29
C PRO A 138 -3.46 -8.54 -21.66
N SER A 139 -3.97 -8.05 -22.78
CA SER A 139 -3.82 -6.65 -23.18
C SER A 139 -4.23 -5.74 -22.02
N VAL A 140 -3.65 -4.54 -21.92
CA VAL A 140 -4.09 -3.50 -20.96
C VAL A 140 -5.61 -3.29 -21.04
N ASP A 141 -6.21 -3.47 -22.22
CA ASP A 141 -7.66 -3.43 -22.44
C ASP A 141 -8.43 -4.57 -21.76
N GLU A 142 -7.86 -5.78 -21.69
CA GLU A 142 -8.46 -6.93 -21.00
C GLU A 142 -8.41 -6.79 -19.47
N HIS A 143 -7.40 -6.11 -18.93
CA HIS A 143 -7.33 -5.78 -17.50
C HIS A 143 -8.45 -4.82 -17.07
N ARG A 144 -8.76 -3.84 -17.94
CA ARG A 144 -9.89 -2.92 -17.72
C ARG A 144 -11.23 -3.66 -17.66
N ASP A 145 -11.43 -4.64 -18.53
CA ASP A 145 -12.66 -5.43 -18.59
C ASP A 145 -12.79 -6.45 -17.43
N ALA A 146 -11.67 -7.02 -16.96
CA ALA A 146 -11.65 -7.88 -15.78
C ALA A 146 -12.05 -7.12 -14.51
N THR A 147 -11.58 -5.88 -14.36
CA THR A 147 -11.97 -4.99 -13.25
C THR A 147 -13.46 -4.62 -13.34
N ALA A 148 -13.97 -4.37 -14.54
CA ALA A 148 -15.40 -4.11 -14.79
C ALA A 148 -16.31 -5.32 -14.51
N ARG A 149 -15.80 -6.55 -14.61
CA ARG A 149 -16.53 -7.77 -14.22
C ARG A 149 -16.60 -7.95 -12.71
N LEU A 150 -15.55 -7.54 -11.98
CA LEU A 150 -15.51 -7.61 -10.51
C LEU A 150 -16.38 -6.55 -9.83
N THR A 151 -16.57 -5.39 -10.46
CA THR A 151 -17.45 -4.31 -9.97
C THR A 151 -18.91 -4.46 -10.39
N ARG A 152 -19.27 -5.53 -11.11
CA ARG A 152 -20.65 -5.87 -11.45
C ARG A 152 -21.35 -6.56 -10.27
N THR A 153 -21.35 -5.89 -9.12
CA THR A 153 -22.28 -6.22 -8.03
C THR A 153 -23.70 -5.98 -8.52
N HIS A 154 -24.57 -6.96 -8.29
CA HIS A 154 -26.00 -6.90 -8.57
C HIS A 154 -26.58 -5.59 -7.99
N PRO A 155 -27.35 -4.80 -8.75
CA PRO A 155 -27.83 -3.49 -8.28
C PRO A 155 -28.76 -3.57 -7.05
N ASP A 156 -29.33 -4.74 -6.77
CA ASP A 156 -30.23 -4.94 -5.63
C ASP A 156 -29.52 -5.10 -4.27
N SER A 157 -28.19 -5.20 -4.24
CA SER A 157 -27.45 -5.42 -2.99
C SER A 157 -27.01 -4.13 -2.27
N ILE A 158 -27.06 -2.98 -2.94
CA ILE A 158 -26.58 -1.69 -2.38
C ILE A 158 -27.73 -0.81 -1.84
N LEU A 159 -28.97 -1.06 -2.24
CA LEU A 159 -30.14 -0.37 -1.71
C LEU A 159 -31.02 -1.38 -0.98
N GLY A 160 -30.78 -1.52 0.33
CA GLY A 160 -31.61 -2.31 1.23
C GLY A 160 -33.07 -1.88 1.13
N ARG A 161 -33.89 -2.70 0.46
CA ARG A 161 -35.34 -2.54 0.41
C ARG A 161 -35.88 -2.92 1.79
N SER A 162 -36.27 -1.95 2.60
CA SER A 162 -36.99 -2.20 3.86
C SER A 162 -38.35 -2.81 3.54
N THR A 163 -38.41 -4.13 3.49
CA THR A 163 -39.67 -4.86 3.59
C THR A 163 -39.89 -5.10 5.08
N GLY A 164 -40.90 -4.41 5.62
CA GLY A 164 -41.28 -4.52 7.01
C GLY A 164 -41.72 -5.95 7.31
N GLN A 165 -41.12 -6.52 8.35
CA GLN A 165 -41.70 -7.64 9.06
C GLN A 165 -41.42 -7.44 10.54
N GLU A 166 -42.49 -7.09 11.25
CA GLU A 166 -42.57 -7.01 12.70
C GLU A 166 -42.21 -8.38 13.30
N GLY A 167 -41.32 -8.39 14.29
CA GLY A 167 -40.87 -9.61 14.95
C GLY A 167 -40.17 -9.31 16.26
N ALA A 168 -40.97 -9.25 17.33
CA ALA A 168 -40.68 -9.44 18.76
C ALA A 168 -39.23 -9.19 19.24
N GLY A 169 -39.05 -8.09 19.95
CA GLY A 169 -37.84 -7.84 20.73
C GLY A 169 -37.86 -8.56 22.07
N GLU A 170 -36.72 -9.15 22.44
CA GLU A 170 -36.31 -9.39 23.82
C GLU A 170 -34.79 -9.16 23.91
N ASN A 171 -34.42 -8.10 24.61
CA ASN A 171 -33.04 -7.79 25.00
C ASN A 171 -32.83 -8.30 26.43
N PRO A 172 -31.91 -9.23 26.71
CA PRO A 172 -31.53 -9.50 28.08
C PRO A 172 -30.51 -8.45 28.55
N GLN A 173 -31.01 -7.50 29.35
CA GLN A 173 -30.18 -6.72 30.26
C GLN A 173 -29.47 -7.65 31.24
N THR A 174 -28.22 -7.34 31.60
CA THR A 174 -27.67 -7.75 32.90
C THR A 174 -27.07 -6.53 33.58
N GLU A 175 -27.84 -5.97 34.52
CA GLU A 175 -27.37 -5.06 35.55
C GLU A 175 -26.67 -5.83 36.68
N ARG A 176 -25.61 -5.22 37.24
CA ARG A 176 -25.28 -5.13 38.69
C ARG A 176 -23.91 -4.44 38.82
N GLY A 177 -23.67 -3.45 39.67
CA GLY A 177 -24.47 -2.81 40.72
C GLY A 177 -23.60 -1.75 41.41
N GLN A 178 -24.28 -0.74 41.95
CA GLN A 178 -23.76 0.48 42.58
C GLN A 178 -23.10 0.27 43.96
N ALA A 179 -22.21 1.19 44.34
CA ALA A 179 -22.10 1.77 45.70
C ALA A 179 -21.28 3.08 45.59
N ALA A 180 -21.91 4.25 45.60
CA ALA A 180 -22.17 5.12 46.77
C ALA A 180 -20.91 5.87 47.28
N GLY A 181 -20.87 7.18 47.06
CA GLY A 181 -19.98 8.13 47.75
C GLY A 181 -20.39 8.35 49.22
N PRO A 182 -19.75 9.29 49.97
CA PRO A 182 -20.05 10.72 49.73
C PRO A 182 -18.93 11.75 50.07
N ALA A 183 -19.23 13.01 49.65
CA ALA A 183 -18.97 14.33 50.27
C ALA A 183 -17.52 14.83 50.52
N VAL A 184 -17.06 15.87 49.79
CA VAL A 184 -17.07 17.33 50.12
C VAL A 184 -15.95 17.76 51.08
N GLU A 185 -14.97 18.55 50.60
CA GLU A 185 -14.69 19.89 51.15
C GLU A 185 -13.77 20.76 50.27
N ARG A 186 -14.00 22.07 50.37
CA ARG A 186 -13.35 23.16 49.63
C ARG A 186 -12.11 23.66 50.39
N GLY A 187 -11.07 24.14 49.70
CA GLY A 187 -10.24 25.23 50.26
C GLY A 187 -8.75 25.29 49.90
N ARG A 188 -8.41 26.36 49.16
CA ARG A 188 -7.31 27.34 49.39
C ARG A 188 -5.86 27.01 49.01
N GLU A 189 -5.29 27.92 48.21
CA GLU A 189 -3.86 28.15 47.92
C GLU A 189 -3.01 28.43 49.18
N PRO A 190 -1.69 28.34 49.03
CA PRO A 190 -0.89 29.57 49.08
C PRO A 190 0.02 29.80 47.87
#